data_AF-A0A7W1HMX7-F1
#
_entry.id   AF-A0A7W1HMX7-F1
#
_cell.length_a   1.000
_cell.length_b   1.000
_cell.length_c   1.000
_cell.angle_alpha   90.00
_cell.angle_beta   90.00
_cell.angle_gamma   90.00
#
_symmetry.space_group_name_H-M   'P 1'
#
loop_
_entity.id
_entity.type
_entity.pdbx_description
1 polymer ?
#
loop_
_entity_poly.entity_id
_entity_poly.type
_entity_poly.pdbx_seq_one_letter_code
_entity_poly.pdbx_strand_id
1 'polypeptide(L)'
;MSTSRTKRSGDENLAASTILNARSIGEEAERAALSLRMEREKVFESYYTYLTVDEPAVHLMPLHFLPQASRQQVGEGPLGELAVAGKLEYARNRWLDEMVDHPSSAPGLSQAHRLNDALTKLISSRYAGVLDGAAAAFFFPVLSGLHASHGLSLILDGAGFGGFIPPMTLEDYAEHARSRHGPVRAPVDAVLLLVGATDSLLRRARSSWHNWALGVQFYDDAIDVEEDFRDRNLSWAVGRALHYFRPSPDDPATQRMPDPDTFYELALAEGVVSETLRHAEAFFAESARLAEPDFSSWITFQEACISQARRLREDYEKLVTGA
;
A
#
# COMPACT_ATOMS: atom_id res chain seq x y z
N MET A 1 -31.56 -20.45 47.25
CA MET A 1 -31.99 -19.92 45.94
C MET A 1 -30.96 -18.90 45.50
N SER A 2 -30.01 -19.30 44.65
CA SER A 2 -28.95 -18.42 44.14
C SER A 2 -28.98 -18.51 42.62
N THR A 3 -29.23 -17.37 41.98
CA THR A 3 -29.38 -17.20 40.54
C THR A 3 -28.01 -17.13 39.89
N SER A 4 -27.66 -18.16 39.10
CA SER A 4 -26.45 -18.16 38.27
C SER A 4 -26.68 -17.25 37.07
N ARG A 5 -25.87 -16.20 36.98
CA ARG A 5 -25.82 -15.23 35.89
C ARG A 5 -24.85 -15.75 34.84
N THR A 6 -25.36 -16.27 33.73
CA THR A 6 -24.55 -16.77 32.62
C THR A 6 -23.90 -15.59 31.89
N LYS A 7 -22.57 -15.49 31.98
CA LYS A 7 -21.75 -14.63 31.11
C LYS A 7 -21.80 -15.17 29.68
N ARG A 8 -22.40 -14.41 28.76
CA ARG A 8 -22.13 -14.51 27.32
C ARG A 8 -21.05 -13.49 26.98
N SER A 9 -19.86 -13.97 26.65
CA SER A 9 -18.83 -13.18 25.98
C SER A 9 -17.80 -14.16 25.42
N GLY A 10 -17.83 -14.40 24.10
CA GLY A 10 -16.85 -15.27 23.45
C GLY A 10 -17.11 -15.60 21.98
N ASP A 11 -18.37 -15.72 21.55
CA ASP A 11 -18.66 -16.34 20.24
C ASP A 11 -18.85 -15.37 19.06
N GLU A 12 -18.98 -14.06 19.29
CA GLU A 12 -19.28 -13.12 18.19
C GLU A 12 -18.05 -12.72 17.35
N ASN A 13 -16.83 -13.02 17.81
CA ASN A 13 -15.59 -12.68 17.09
C ASN A 13 -15.08 -13.79 16.15
N LEU A 14 -15.59 -15.02 16.26
CA LEU A 14 -15.16 -16.16 15.45
C LEU A 14 -15.87 -16.27 14.09
N ALA A 15 -17.05 -15.64 13.95
CA ALA A 15 -17.88 -15.78 12.74
C ALA A 15 -17.41 -14.94 11.54
N ALA A 16 -16.58 -13.91 11.76
CA ALA A 16 -16.04 -13.09 10.66
C ALA A 16 -14.74 -13.66 10.08
N SER A 17 -13.94 -14.39 10.88
CA SER A 17 -12.68 -14.98 10.40
C SER A 17 -12.86 -16.31 9.64
N THR A 18 -14.12 -16.73 9.42
CA THR A 18 -14.46 -17.93 8.66
C THR A 18 -14.84 -17.65 7.21
N ILE A 19 -14.87 -16.38 6.77
CA ILE A 19 -15.40 -15.98 5.45
C ILE A 19 -14.32 -15.85 4.38
N LEU A 20 -13.11 -15.41 4.72
CA LEU A 20 -11.99 -15.32 3.77
C LEU A 20 -10.72 -15.91 4.36
N ASN A 21 -9.95 -16.60 3.53
CA ASN A 21 -8.66 -17.16 3.88
C ASN A 21 -7.60 -16.59 2.92
N ALA A 22 -6.62 -15.85 3.45
CA ALA A 22 -5.60 -15.16 2.65
C ALA A 22 -4.83 -16.13 1.72
N ARG A 23 -4.47 -17.32 2.23
CA ARG A 23 -3.82 -18.35 1.42
C ARG A 23 -4.69 -18.81 0.25
N SER A 24 -5.98 -19.07 0.49
CA SER A 24 -6.93 -19.45 -0.58
C SER A 24 -7.05 -18.35 -1.64
N ILE A 25 -7.09 -17.08 -1.21
CA ILE A 25 -7.11 -15.92 -2.11
C ILE A 25 -5.83 -15.86 -2.95
N GLY A 26 -4.66 -16.08 -2.34
CA GLY A 26 -3.38 -16.16 -3.04
C GLY A 26 -3.37 -17.26 -4.10
N GLU A 27 -3.78 -18.48 -3.73
CA GLU A 27 -3.84 -19.64 -4.62
C GLU A 27 -4.83 -19.43 -5.80
N GLU A 28 -5.97 -18.78 -5.57
CA GLU A 28 -6.92 -18.44 -6.66
C GLU A 28 -6.40 -17.31 -7.55
N ALA A 29 -5.75 -16.29 -6.99
CA ALA A 29 -5.13 -15.22 -7.77
C ALA A 29 -4.01 -15.77 -8.67
N GLU A 30 -3.18 -16.67 -8.13
CA GLU A 30 -2.17 -17.41 -8.89
C GLU A 30 -2.80 -18.19 -10.05
N ARG A 31 -3.82 -19.00 -9.76
CA ARG A 31 -4.54 -19.79 -10.77
C ARG A 31 -5.15 -18.90 -11.86
N ALA A 32 -5.72 -17.75 -11.49
CA ALA A 32 -6.29 -16.79 -12.40
C ALA A 32 -5.23 -16.19 -13.33
N ALA A 33 -4.09 -15.75 -12.79
CA ALA A 33 -2.99 -15.21 -13.58
C ALA A 33 -2.38 -16.26 -14.51
N LEU A 34 -2.20 -17.50 -14.03
CA LEU A 34 -1.67 -18.62 -14.82
C LEU A 34 -2.60 -19.07 -15.96
N SER A 35 -3.88 -18.68 -15.92
CA SER A 35 -4.86 -18.94 -16.98
C SER A 35 -4.75 -17.99 -18.18
N LEU A 36 -3.99 -16.89 -18.04
CA LEU A 36 -3.72 -15.97 -19.14
C LEU A 36 -2.98 -16.71 -20.26
N ARG A 37 -3.54 -16.64 -21.48
CA ARG A 37 -2.95 -17.27 -22.68
C ARG A 37 -1.77 -16.47 -23.21
N MET A 38 -0.71 -16.41 -22.42
CA MET A 38 0.53 -15.71 -22.73
C MET A 38 1.70 -16.67 -22.64
N GLU A 39 2.75 -16.41 -23.41
CA GLU A 39 4.01 -17.13 -23.24
C GLU A 39 4.59 -16.77 -21.87
N ARG A 40 4.96 -17.79 -21.09
CA ARG A 40 5.55 -17.62 -19.75
C ARG A 40 7.02 -17.24 -19.91
N GLU A 41 7.22 -16.00 -20.32
CA GLU A 41 8.52 -15.37 -20.51
C GLU A 41 8.95 -14.64 -19.21
N LYS A 42 10.18 -14.14 -19.17
CA LYS A 42 10.75 -13.42 -18.02
C LYS A 42 9.85 -12.30 -17.46
N VAL A 43 9.06 -11.66 -18.33
CA VAL A 43 8.12 -10.60 -17.95
C VAL A 43 7.05 -11.12 -17.00
N PHE A 44 6.50 -12.30 -17.31
CA PHE A 44 5.51 -12.95 -16.48
C PHE A 44 6.13 -13.40 -15.16
N GLU A 45 7.34 -13.97 -15.20
CA GLU A 45 8.07 -14.38 -13.99
C GLU A 45 8.32 -13.20 -13.04
N SER A 46 8.71 -12.03 -13.58
CA SER A 46 8.88 -10.79 -12.80
C SER A 46 7.60 -10.35 -12.11
N TYR A 47 6.47 -10.31 -12.81
CA TYR A 47 5.15 -10.05 -12.20
C TYR A 47 4.79 -11.10 -11.15
N TYR A 48 5.06 -12.38 -11.46
CA TYR A 48 4.65 -13.51 -10.64
C TYR A 48 5.31 -13.51 -9.26
N THR A 49 6.55 -13.00 -9.15
CA THR A 49 7.23 -12.80 -7.87
C THR A 49 6.34 -12.05 -6.88
N TYR A 50 5.75 -10.91 -7.27
CA TYR A 50 4.86 -10.12 -6.42
C TYR A 50 3.51 -10.78 -6.17
N LEU A 51 3.05 -11.60 -7.12
CA LEU A 51 1.83 -12.37 -6.95
C LEU A 51 1.97 -13.40 -5.83
N THR A 52 3.14 -14.03 -5.69
CA THR A 52 3.38 -15.05 -4.66
C THR A 52 3.63 -14.52 -3.25
N VAL A 53 3.90 -13.22 -3.08
CA VAL A 53 4.10 -12.61 -1.75
C VAL A 53 2.80 -12.65 -0.95
N ASP A 54 2.82 -13.22 0.25
CA ASP A 54 1.65 -13.25 1.12
C ASP A 54 1.51 -11.90 1.83
N GLU A 55 0.43 -11.17 1.54
CA GLU A 55 0.15 -9.84 2.09
C GLU A 55 -1.27 -9.80 2.66
N PRO A 56 -1.50 -10.41 3.84
CA PRO A 56 -2.84 -10.62 4.38
C PRO A 56 -3.65 -9.33 4.52
N ALA A 57 -2.99 -8.20 4.80
CA ALA A 57 -3.62 -6.88 4.89
C ALA A 57 -4.33 -6.48 3.59
N VAL A 58 -3.69 -6.76 2.46
CA VAL A 58 -4.21 -6.49 1.12
C VAL A 58 -5.23 -7.56 0.72
N HIS A 59 -4.93 -8.83 0.98
CA HIS A 59 -5.79 -9.95 0.58
C HIS A 59 -7.14 -9.89 1.28
N LEU A 60 -7.15 -9.51 2.55
CA LEU A 60 -8.35 -9.44 3.38
C LEU A 60 -8.97 -8.04 3.39
N MET A 61 -8.45 -7.10 2.60
CA MET A 61 -8.91 -5.71 2.57
C MET A 61 -10.43 -5.55 2.35
N PRO A 62 -11.09 -6.30 1.44
CA PRO A 62 -12.55 -6.25 1.34
C PRO A 62 -13.26 -6.58 2.65
N LEU A 63 -12.75 -7.55 3.41
CA LEU A 63 -13.32 -7.94 4.70
C LEU A 63 -13.04 -6.90 5.79
N HIS A 64 -11.85 -6.29 5.79
CA HIS A 64 -11.51 -5.21 6.72
C HIS A 64 -12.42 -3.99 6.53
N PHE A 65 -12.77 -3.68 5.28
CA PHE A 65 -13.63 -2.55 4.92
C PHE A 65 -15.11 -2.92 4.69
N LEU A 66 -15.53 -4.14 5.05
CA LEU A 66 -16.94 -4.53 5.05
C LEU A 66 -17.60 -4.03 6.36
N PRO A 67 -18.55 -3.06 6.30
CA PRO A 67 -19.19 -2.53 7.49
C PRO A 67 -19.84 -3.64 8.32
N GLN A 68 -19.70 -3.57 9.65
CA GLN A 68 -20.21 -4.63 10.54
C GLN A 68 -21.70 -4.92 10.31
N ALA A 69 -22.52 -3.89 10.06
CA ALA A 69 -23.95 -4.00 9.81
C ALA A 69 -24.29 -4.73 8.49
N SER A 70 -23.37 -4.78 7.54
CA SER A 70 -23.58 -5.35 6.20
C SER A 70 -22.96 -6.74 6.05
N ARG A 71 -22.26 -7.27 7.06
CA ARG A 71 -21.54 -8.56 6.96
C ARG A 71 -22.44 -9.75 6.61
N GLN A 72 -23.71 -9.74 7.01
CA GLN A 72 -24.66 -10.80 6.69
C GLN A 72 -25.26 -10.70 5.28
N GLN A 73 -25.06 -9.56 4.60
CA GLN A 73 -25.66 -9.27 3.29
C GLN A 73 -24.73 -9.66 2.13
N VAL A 74 -23.44 -9.87 2.41
CA VAL A 74 -22.44 -10.20 1.41
C VAL A 74 -21.97 -11.64 1.60
N GLY A 75 -22.17 -12.46 0.58
CA GLY A 75 -21.69 -13.85 0.59
C GLY A 75 -20.17 -13.96 0.41
N GLU A 76 -19.63 -15.13 0.74
CA GLU A 76 -18.21 -15.47 0.56
C GLU A 76 -17.74 -15.33 -0.89
N GLY A 77 -18.55 -15.76 -1.87
CA GLY A 77 -18.20 -15.69 -3.29
C GLY A 77 -17.84 -14.27 -3.76
N PRO A 78 -18.76 -13.29 -3.66
CA PRO A 78 -18.47 -11.90 -3.98
C PRO A 78 -17.25 -11.33 -3.25
N LEU A 79 -17.10 -11.60 -1.96
CA LEU A 79 -15.94 -11.13 -1.18
C LEU A 79 -14.62 -11.76 -1.68
N GLY A 80 -14.64 -13.04 -2.02
CA GLY A 80 -13.50 -13.75 -2.58
C GLY A 80 -13.07 -13.19 -3.93
N GLU A 81 -14.01 -12.90 -4.82
CA GLU A 81 -13.73 -12.29 -6.13
C GLU A 81 -13.11 -10.90 -5.99
N LEU A 82 -13.63 -10.06 -5.08
CA LEU A 82 -13.04 -8.74 -4.78
C LEU A 82 -11.65 -8.84 -4.16
N ALA A 83 -11.42 -9.84 -3.30
CA ALA A 83 -10.12 -10.09 -2.67
C ALA A 83 -9.07 -10.55 -3.68
N VAL A 84 -9.43 -11.47 -4.58
CA VAL A 84 -8.59 -11.93 -5.69
C VAL A 84 -8.26 -10.78 -6.63
N ALA A 85 -9.24 -9.95 -7.00
CA ALA A 85 -9.01 -8.75 -7.79
C ALA A 85 -8.02 -7.80 -7.11
N GLY A 86 -8.18 -7.58 -5.80
CA GLY A 86 -7.26 -6.76 -5.00
C GLY A 86 -5.83 -7.28 -4.96
N LYS A 87 -5.65 -8.60 -4.83
CA LYS A 87 -4.32 -9.24 -4.86
C LYS A 87 -3.67 -9.10 -6.24
N LEU A 88 -4.42 -9.32 -7.31
CA LEU A 88 -3.92 -9.12 -8.68
C LEU A 88 -3.53 -7.66 -8.94
N GLU A 89 -4.34 -6.70 -8.47
CA GLU A 89 -4.05 -5.26 -8.58
C GLU A 89 -2.81 -4.86 -7.77
N TYR A 90 -2.65 -5.37 -6.54
CA TYR A 90 -1.46 -5.14 -5.73
C TYR A 90 -0.19 -5.69 -6.39
N ALA A 91 -0.22 -6.94 -6.86
CA ALA A 91 0.92 -7.54 -7.55
C ALA A 91 1.27 -6.77 -8.83
N ARG A 92 0.25 -6.32 -9.57
CA ARG A 92 0.43 -5.47 -10.75
C ARG A 92 1.06 -4.13 -10.36
N ASN A 93 0.61 -3.50 -9.28
CA ASN A 93 1.14 -2.23 -8.81
C ASN A 93 2.64 -2.35 -8.48
N ARG A 94 3.01 -3.32 -7.62
CA ARG A 94 4.41 -3.56 -7.25
C ARG A 94 5.30 -3.92 -8.44
N TRP A 95 4.78 -4.70 -9.38
CA TRP A 95 5.51 -5.04 -10.60
C TRP A 95 5.80 -3.80 -11.47
N LEU A 96 4.87 -2.85 -11.56
CA LEU A 96 5.08 -1.63 -12.33
C LEU A 96 6.02 -0.65 -11.60
N ASP A 97 5.94 -0.57 -10.27
CA ASP A 97 6.90 0.20 -9.45
C ASP A 97 8.34 -0.32 -9.68
N GLU A 98 8.55 -1.64 -9.58
CA GLU A 98 9.85 -2.29 -9.83
C GLU A 98 10.45 -1.94 -11.20
N MET A 99 9.60 -1.86 -12.24
CA MET A 99 10.07 -1.51 -13.58
C MET A 99 10.62 -0.08 -13.66
N VAL A 100 10.14 0.81 -12.79
CA VAL A 100 10.62 2.20 -12.67
C VAL A 100 11.86 2.25 -11.78
N ASP A 101 11.86 1.55 -10.65
CA ASP A 101 12.95 1.57 -9.67
C ASP A 101 14.21 0.85 -10.22
N HIS A 102 14.04 -0.17 -11.08
CA HIS A 102 15.15 -0.96 -11.66
C HIS A 102 15.03 -1.11 -13.19
N PRO A 103 15.23 -0.03 -13.98
CA PRO A 103 15.02 -0.04 -15.43
C PRO A 103 15.98 -0.96 -16.20
N SER A 104 17.16 -1.28 -15.63
CA SER A 104 18.09 -2.27 -16.19
C SER A 104 17.56 -3.71 -16.15
N SER A 105 16.58 -3.97 -15.29
CA SER A 105 15.89 -5.25 -15.12
C SER A 105 14.60 -5.32 -15.95
N ALA A 106 14.19 -4.22 -16.58
CA ALA A 106 12.93 -4.12 -17.30
C ALA A 106 12.92 -5.05 -18.52
N PRO A 107 11.92 -5.94 -18.64
CA PRO A 107 11.83 -6.86 -19.75
C PRO A 107 11.40 -6.15 -21.05
N GLY A 108 11.28 -6.89 -22.16
CA GLY A 108 10.89 -6.32 -23.45
C GLY A 108 9.56 -5.55 -23.38
N LEU A 109 9.60 -4.26 -23.76
CA LEU A 109 8.47 -3.32 -23.67
C LEU A 109 7.16 -3.86 -24.25
N SER A 110 7.20 -4.50 -25.43
CA SER A 110 6.01 -5.06 -26.06
C SER A 110 5.38 -6.21 -25.26
N GLN A 111 6.17 -7.00 -24.55
CA GLN A 111 5.67 -8.08 -23.71
C GLN A 111 5.08 -7.52 -22.42
N ALA A 112 5.74 -6.54 -21.79
CA ALA A 112 5.24 -5.85 -20.60
C ALA A 112 3.88 -5.18 -20.87
N HIS A 113 3.72 -4.46 -21.98
CA HIS A 113 2.43 -3.88 -22.36
C HIS A 113 1.34 -4.95 -22.54
N ARG A 114 1.63 -6.03 -23.27
CA ARG A 114 0.65 -7.12 -23.46
C ARG A 114 0.24 -7.76 -22.14
N LEU A 115 1.18 -7.95 -21.21
CA LEU A 115 0.89 -8.54 -19.90
C LEU A 115 0.04 -7.59 -19.06
N ASN A 116 0.43 -6.32 -18.98
CA ASN A 116 -0.33 -5.30 -18.27
C ASN A 116 -1.79 -5.23 -18.78
N ASP A 117 -1.99 -5.20 -20.10
CA ASP A 117 -3.33 -5.18 -20.70
C ASP A 117 -4.16 -6.43 -20.34
N ALA A 118 -3.52 -7.61 -20.33
CA ALA A 118 -4.16 -8.87 -19.96
C ALA A 118 -4.55 -8.88 -18.46
N LEU A 119 -3.67 -8.38 -17.59
CA LEU A 119 -3.92 -8.24 -16.16
C LEU A 119 -5.05 -7.26 -15.88
N THR A 120 -5.04 -6.06 -16.49
CA THR A 120 -6.11 -5.07 -16.32
C THR A 120 -7.47 -5.62 -16.77
N LYS A 121 -7.52 -6.39 -17.86
CA LYS A 121 -8.76 -7.07 -18.30
C LYS A 121 -9.20 -8.14 -17.30
N LEU A 122 -8.28 -8.97 -16.80
CA LEU A 122 -8.58 -9.99 -15.80
C LEU A 122 -9.13 -9.35 -14.51
N ILE A 123 -8.46 -8.34 -13.98
CA ILE A 123 -8.88 -7.61 -12.78
C ILE A 123 -10.25 -6.98 -12.99
N SER A 124 -10.45 -6.29 -14.11
CA SER A 124 -11.74 -5.66 -14.44
C SER A 124 -12.87 -6.69 -14.55
N SER A 125 -12.60 -7.88 -15.11
CA SER A 125 -13.60 -8.95 -15.23
C SER A 125 -14.02 -9.52 -13.86
N ARG A 126 -13.10 -9.60 -12.90
CA ARG A 126 -13.38 -10.02 -11.52
C ARG A 126 -14.28 -8.99 -10.83
N TYR A 127 -13.97 -7.69 -10.95
CA TYR A 127 -14.84 -6.63 -10.44
C TYR A 127 -16.23 -6.62 -11.11
N ALA A 128 -16.30 -6.80 -12.43
CA ALA A 128 -17.56 -6.83 -13.19
C ALA A 128 -18.41 -8.06 -12.87
N GLY A 129 -17.79 -9.16 -12.41
CA GLY A 129 -18.50 -10.34 -11.95
C GLY A 129 -19.26 -10.13 -10.63
N VAL A 130 -18.91 -9.07 -9.87
CA VAL A 130 -19.50 -8.76 -8.56
C VAL A 130 -20.35 -7.49 -8.60
N LEU A 131 -19.86 -6.45 -9.30
CA LEU A 131 -20.52 -5.15 -9.37
C LEU A 131 -21.38 -5.07 -10.63
N ASP A 132 -22.64 -4.67 -10.47
CA ASP A 132 -23.58 -4.46 -11.57
C ASP A 132 -24.24 -3.06 -11.51
N GLY A 133 -25.04 -2.76 -12.54
CA GLY A 133 -25.88 -1.58 -12.61
C GLY A 133 -25.17 -0.26 -12.25
N ALA A 134 -25.73 0.44 -11.26
CA ALA A 134 -25.21 1.72 -10.81
C ALA A 134 -23.84 1.62 -10.10
N ALA A 135 -23.58 0.52 -9.39
CA ALA A 135 -22.32 0.31 -8.70
C ALA A 135 -21.17 0.17 -9.70
N ALA A 136 -21.34 -0.64 -10.75
CA ALA A 136 -20.37 -0.76 -11.83
C ALA A 136 -20.16 0.56 -12.58
N ALA A 137 -21.26 1.26 -12.91
CA ALA A 137 -21.22 2.54 -13.63
C ALA A 137 -20.45 3.63 -12.85
N PHE A 138 -20.48 3.59 -11.52
CA PHE A 138 -19.70 4.49 -10.67
C PHE A 138 -18.25 4.01 -10.48
N PHE A 139 -18.04 2.72 -10.30
CA PHE A 139 -16.73 2.14 -9.96
C PHE A 139 -15.70 2.24 -11.09
N PHE A 140 -16.03 1.80 -12.30
CA PHE A 140 -15.04 1.69 -13.38
C PHE A 140 -14.43 3.03 -13.83
N PRO A 141 -15.17 4.16 -13.88
CA PRO A 141 -14.57 5.47 -14.12
C PRO A 141 -13.56 5.86 -13.03
N VAL A 142 -13.87 5.57 -11.76
CA VAL A 142 -12.95 5.83 -10.64
C VAL A 142 -11.69 4.97 -10.77
N LEU A 143 -11.84 3.67 -11.04
CA LEU A 143 -10.70 2.76 -11.23
C LEU A 143 -9.78 3.23 -12.37
N SER A 144 -10.38 3.64 -13.50
CA SER A 144 -9.61 4.17 -14.64
C SER A 144 -8.84 5.44 -14.27
N GLY A 145 -9.44 6.32 -13.46
CA GLY A 145 -8.76 7.50 -12.93
C GLY A 145 -7.58 7.14 -12.02
N LEU A 146 -7.74 6.13 -11.16
CA LEU A 146 -6.67 5.64 -10.29
C LEU A 146 -5.49 5.07 -11.10
N HIS A 147 -5.77 4.27 -12.15
CA HIS A 147 -4.74 3.77 -13.05
C HIS A 147 -4.00 4.90 -13.78
N ALA A 148 -4.71 5.93 -14.23
CA ALA A 148 -4.10 7.07 -14.90
C ALA A 148 -3.20 7.90 -13.95
N SER A 149 -3.67 8.17 -12.73
CA SER A 149 -2.88 8.86 -11.71
C SER A 149 -1.63 8.08 -11.32
N HIS A 150 -1.74 6.75 -11.16
CA HIS A 150 -0.60 5.88 -10.90
C HIS A 150 0.40 5.89 -12.06
N GLY A 151 -0.07 5.79 -13.30
CA GLY A 151 0.80 5.90 -14.48
C GLY A 151 1.57 7.23 -14.52
N LEU A 152 0.93 8.34 -14.13
CA LEU A 152 1.60 9.64 -14.03
C LEU A 152 2.64 9.64 -12.89
N SER A 153 2.34 9.10 -11.71
CA SER A 153 3.32 9.04 -10.63
C SER A 153 4.55 8.23 -11.00
N LEU A 154 4.38 7.11 -11.72
CA LEU A 154 5.48 6.30 -12.24
C LEU A 154 6.38 7.07 -13.23
N ILE A 155 5.78 7.89 -14.10
CA ILE A 155 6.53 8.76 -15.01
C ILE A 155 7.35 9.79 -14.25
N LEU A 156 6.78 10.37 -13.18
CA LEU A 156 7.46 11.36 -12.34
C LEU A 156 8.62 10.73 -11.56
N ASP A 157 8.44 9.52 -11.02
CA ASP A 157 9.49 8.78 -10.31
C ASP A 157 10.63 8.38 -11.26
N GLY A 158 10.30 7.89 -12.47
CA GLY A 158 11.28 7.49 -13.47
C GLY A 158 12.11 8.64 -14.07
N ALA A 159 11.73 9.90 -13.83
CA ALA A 159 12.56 11.05 -14.21
C ALA A 159 13.85 11.13 -13.38
N GLY A 160 13.88 10.52 -12.20
CA GLY A 160 14.99 10.52 -11.25
C GLY A 160 15.37 11.93 -10.80
N PHE A 161 16.27 12.03 -9.82
CA PHE A 161 16.84 13.32 -9.44
C PHE A 161 18.29 13.48 -9.90
N GLY A 162 18.55 14.60 -10.59
CA GLY A 162 19.83 14.89 -11.22
C GLY A 162 20.69 15.94 -10.52
N GLY A 163 20.28 16.44 -9.35
CA GLY A 163 20.97 17.55 -8.65
C GLY A 163 20.34 17.92 -7.31
N PHE A 164 20.59 19.15 -6.84
CA PHE A 164 19.98 19.67 -5.62
C PHE A 164 18.46 19.66 -5.74
N ILE A 165 17.80 18.90 -4.87
CA ILE A 165 16.35 18.87 -4.79
C ILE A 165 15.93 19.71 -3.59
N PRO A 166 15.01 20.66 -3.76
CA PRO A 166 14.36 21.31 -2.63
C PRO A 166 13.77 20.24 -1.70
N PRO A 167 13.80 20.43 -0.38
CA PRO A 167 13.11 19.52 0.54
C PRO A 167 11.64 19.39 0.12
N MET A 168 11.21 18.16 -0.16
CA MET A 168 9.81 17.89 -0.44
C MET A 168 9.00 18.10 0.84
N THR A 169 7.89 18.84 0.74
CA THR A 169 7.01 18.96 1.91
C THR A 169 6.34 17.62 2.18
N LEU A 170 5.96 17.38 3.43
CA LEU A 170 5.18 16.18 3.79
C LEU A 170 3.87 16.10 2.99
N GLU A 171 3.26 17.25 2.68
CA GLU A 171 2.02 17.33 1.90
C GLU A 171 2.23 16.91 0.44
N ASP A 172 3.28 17.43 -0.20
CA ASP A 172 3.62 17.05 -1.59
C ASP A 172 3.94 15.56 -1.69
N TYR A 173 4.70 15.03 -0.72
CA TYR A 173 5.01 13.60 -0.67
C TYR A 173 3.76 12.75 -0.48
N ALA A 174 2.87 13.16 0.43
CA ALA A 174 1.63 12.44 0.70
C ALA A 174 0.70 12.40 -0.52
N GLU A 175 0.62 13.48 -1.29
CA GLU A 175 -0.19 13.53 -2.52
C GLU A 175 0.42 12.67 -3.64
N HIS A 176 1.75 12.64 -3.75
CA HIS A 176 2.43 11.73 -4.68
C HIS A 176 2.20 10.27 -4.31
N ALA A 177 2.42 9.89 -3.05
CA ALA A 177 2.20 8.54 -2.55
C ALA A 177 0.72 8.09 -2.67
N ARG A 178 -0.24 9.03 -2.58
CA ARG A 178 -1.66 8.76 -2.88
C ARG A 178 -1.85 8.24 -4.31
N SER A 179 -1.15 8.86 -5.26
CA SER A 179 -1.24 8.51 -6.67
C SER A 179 -0.54 7.18 -6.93
N ARG A 180 0.63 6.94 -6.29
CA ARG A 180 1.40 5.70 -6.41
C ARG A 180 0.62 4.45 -5.97
N HIS A 181 -0.09 4.54 -4.84
CA HIS A 181 -0.84 3.39 -4.30
C HIS A 181 -2.29 3.32 -4.76
N GLY A 182 -2.78 4.35 -5.46
CA GLY A 182 -4.20 4.57 -5.75
C GLY A 182 -5.00 3.34 -6.20
N PRO A 183 -4.54 2.58 -7.22
CA PRO A 183 -5.25 1.40 -7.71
C PRO A 183 -5.50 0.33 -6.65
N VAL A 184 -4.58 0.17 -5.68
CA VAL A 184 -4.69 -0.84 -4.62
C VAL A 184 -5.89 -0.57 -3.69
N ARG A 185 -6.43 0.65 -3.67
CA ARG A 185 -7.68 0.97 -2.95
C ARG A 185 -8.93 0.38 -3.60
N ALA A 186 -8.89 -0.03 -4.86
CA ALA A 186 -10.06 -0.46 -5.62
C ALA A 186 -10.96 -1.51 -4.90
N PRO A 187 -10.43 -2.50 -4.16
CA PRO A 187 -11.27 -3.42 -3.39
C PRO A 187 -12.08 -2.76 -2.27
N VAL A 188 -11.58 -1.68 -1.67
CA VAL A 188 -12.31 -0.88 -0.67
C VAL A 188 -13.50 -0.19 -1.32
N ASP A 189 -13.29 0.45 -2.47
CA ASP A 189 -14.36 1.10 -3.22
C ASP A 189 -15.40 0.05 -3.68
N ALA A 190 -14.95 -1.09 -4.18
CA ALA A 190 -15.83 -2.16 -4.67
C ALA A 190 -16.72 -2.75 -3.57
N VAL A 191 -16.16 -3.10 -2.40
CA VAL A 191 -16.94 -3.71 -1.32
C VAL A 191 -17.97 -2.73 -0.74
N LEU A 192 -17.63 -1.44 -0.68
CA LEU A 192 -18.54 -0.41 -0.19
C LEU A 192 -19.67 -0.12 -1.18
N LEU A 193 -19.38 -0.09 -2.48
CA LEU A 193 -20.40 0.05 -3.51
C LEU A 193 -21.32 -1.18 -3.57
N LEU A 194 -20.78 -2.39 -3.36
CA LEU A 194 -21.55 -3.62 -3.30
C LEU A 194 -22.63 -3.59 -2.20
N VAL A 195 -22.33 -2.98 -1.05
CA VAL A 195 -23.30 -2.85 0.06
C VAL A 195 -24.13 -1.56 0.03
N GLY A 196 -24.03 -0.78 -1.05
CA GLY A 196 -24.74 0.49 -1.19
C GLY A 196 -24.33 1.54 -0.15
N ALA A 197 -23.04 1.58 0.21
CA ALA A 197 -22.51 2.53 1.18
C ALA A 197 -22.80 3.98 0.75
N THR A 198 -23.03 4.84 1.74
CA THR A 198 -23.21 6.28 1.50
C THR A 198 -21.90 6.93 1.06
N ASP A 199 -22.00 8.05 0.34
CA ASP A 199 -20.81 8.82 -0.07
C ASP A 199 -19.94 9.26 1.11
N SER A 200 -20.53 9.52 2.28
CA SER A 200 -19.79 9.88 3.48
C SER A 200 -18.96 8.72 4.02
N LEU A 201 -19.52 7.51 4.04
CA LEU A 201 -18.81 6.30 4.42
C LEU A 201 -17.70 5.97 3.41
N LEU A 202 -17.99 6.08 2.10
CA LEU A 202 -17.01 5.88 1.04
C LEU A 202 -15.82 6.84 1.17
N ARG A 203 -16.07 8.15 1.36
CA ARG A 203 -14.99 9.14 1.58
C ARG A 203 -14.16 8.81 2.82
N ARG A 204 -14.81 8.45 3.94
CA ARG A 204 -14.11 8.10 5.18
C ARG A 204 -13.23 6.88 5.02
N ALA A 205 -13.75 5.82 4.39
CA ALA A 205 -13.00 4.60 4.12
C ALA A 205 -11.80 4.87 3.21
N ARG A 206 -11.97 5.68 2.16
CA ARG A 206 -10.87 6.10 1.28
C ARG A 206 -9.80 6.86 2.04
N SER A 207 -10.18 7.79 2.91
CA SER A 207 -9.24 8.51 3.78
C SER A 207 -8.53 7.57 4.75
N SER A 208 -9.25 6.63 5.37
CA SER A 208 -8.66 5.63 6.28
C SER A 208 -7.63 4.76 5.56
N TRP A 209 -8.01 4.16 4.43
CA TRP A 209 -7.11 3.38 3.59
C TRP A 209 -5.88 4.18 3.16
N HIS A 210 -6.06 5.43 2.74
CA HIS A 210 -4.95 6.25 2.28
C HIS A 210 -3.97 6.60 3.40
N ASN A 211 -4.48 6.90 4.61
CA ASN A 211 -3.62 7.09 5.78
C ASN A 211 -2.85 5.79 6.10
N TRP A 212 -3.48 4.62 6.00
CA TRP A 212 -2.74 3.36 6.15
C TRP A 212 -1.64 3.21 5.09
N ALA A 213 -1.94 3.48 3.81
CA ALA A 213 -0.95 3.38 2.73
C ALA A 213 0.24 4.35 2.94
N LEU A 214 -0.01 5.57 3.41
CA LEU A 214 1.05 6.49 3.83
C LEU A 214 1.85 5.93 5.00
N GLY A 215 1.18 5.37 6.01
CA GLY A 215 1.86 4.74 7.12
C GLY A 215 2.81 3.62 6.68
N VAL A 216 2.40 2.79 5.73
CA VAL A 216 3.24 1.75 5.12
C VAL A 216 4.41 2.39 4.38
N GLN A 217 4.17 3.39 3.52
CA GLN A 217 5.23 4.07 2.78
C GLN A 217 6.31 4.66 3.72
N PHE A 218 5.89 5.40 4.76
CA PHE A 218 6.84 5.96 5.73
C PHE A 218 7.55 4.89 6.55
N TYR A 219 6.91 3.75 6.82
CA TYR A 219 7.57 2.64 7.49
C TYR A 219 8.65 1.99 6.60
N ASP A 220 8.34 1.81 5.31
CA ASP A 220 9.25 1.28 4.28
C ASP A 220 10.43 2.22 4.05
N ASP A 221 10.17 3.50 3.78
CA ASP A 221 11.19 4.55 3.58
C ASP A 221 12.18 4.66 4.75
N ALA A 222 11.73 4.35 5.97
CA ALA A 222 12.60 4.38 7.15
C ALA A 222 13.55 3.18 7.21
N ILE A 223 13.15 2.04 6.67
CA ILE A 223 13.98 0.82 6.59
C ILE A 223 14.93 0.95 5.40
N ASP A 224 14.43 1.43 4.27
CA ASP A 224 15.14 1.41 2.98
C ASP A 224 15.86 2.73 2.68
N VAL A 225 15.93 3.67 3.62
CA VAL A 225 16.49 5.02 3.41
C VAL A 225 17.89 5.03 2.75
N GLU A 226 18.74 4.05 3.06
CA GLU A 226 20.07 3.91 2.44
C GLU A 226 19.99 3.34 1.02
N GLU A 227 19.12 2.35 0.79
CA GLU A 227 18.88 1.74 -0.52
C GLU A 227 18.24 2.74 -1.48
N ASP A 228 17.19 3.44 -1.04
CA ASP A 228 16.57 4.55 -1.78
C ASP A 228 17.60 5.59 -2.19
N PHE A 229 18.49 5.97 -1.26
CA PHE A 229 19.55 6.91 -1.56
C PHE A 229 20.53 6.38 -2.61
N ARG A 230 20.95 5.12 -2.48
CA ARG A 230 21.87 4.45 -3.41
C ARG A 230 21.29 4.39 -4.82
N ASP A 231 20.00 4.11 -4.92
CA ASP A 231 19.28 3.94 -6.19
C ASP A 231 18.74 5.26 -6.76
N ARG A 232 18.92 6.36 -6.02
CA ARG A 232 18.44 7.71 -6.36
C ARG A 232 16.91 7.79 -6.43
N ASN A 233 16.24 7.01 -5.59
CA ASN A 233 14.83 7.15 -5.29
C ASN A 233 14.65 8.26 -4.27
N LEU A 234 13.82 9.25 -4.59
CA LEU A 234 13.55 10.36 -3.68
C LEU A 234 12.38 10.04 -2.76
N SER A 235 12.63 9.25 -1.73
CA SER A 235 11.69 9.14 -0.60
C SER A 235 11.75 10.39 0.27
N TRP A 236 10.74 10.55 1.13
CA TRP A 236 10.69 11.68 2.05
C TRP A 236 11.90 11.68 3.00
N ALA A 237 12.28 10.50 3.51
CA ALA A 237 13.43 10.32 4.38
C ALA A 237 14.73 10.73 3.69
N VAL A 238 14.92 10.37 2.42
CA VAL A 238 16.09 10.78 1.63
C VAL A 238 16.14 12.30 1.46
N GLY A 239 15.04 12.92 1.02
CA GLY A 239 14.97 14.38 0.88
C GLY A 239 15.22 15.11 2.20
N ARG A 240 14.74 14.54 3.31
CA ARG A 240 14.93 15.07 4.67
C ARG A 240 16.38 14.97 5.13
N ALA A 241 17.04 13.82 4.93
CA ALA A 241 18.44 13.63 5.29
C ALA A 241 19.38 14.49 4.43
N LEU A 242 19.12 14.62 3.13
CA LEU A 242 19.89 15.49 2.23
C LEU A 242 19.88 16.97 2.65
N HIS A 243 18.87 17.42 3.41
CA HIS A 243 18.82 18.77 3.94
C HIS A 243 20.01 19.10 4.86
N TYR A 244 20.55 18.12 5.56
CA TYR A 244 21.66 18.28 6.50
C TYR A 244 23.03 18.31 5.81
N PHE A 245 23.11 17.79 4.59
CA PHE A 245 24.32 17.82 3.75
C PHE A 245 24.53 19.15 3.01
N ARG A 246 23.79 20.20 3.38
CA ARG A 246 23.73 21.44 2.59
C ARG A 246 25.12 22.00 2.26
N PRO A 247 25.43 22.22 0.97
CA PRO A 247 26.66 22.87 0.55
C PRO A 247 26.67 24.33 1.02
N SER A 248 27.80 24.80 1.54
CA SER A 248 28.03 26.24 1.70
C SER A 248 28.02 26.88 0.31
N PRO A 249 27.29 28.00 0.08
CA PRO A 249 27.27 28.68 -1.22
C PRO A 249 28.66 29.14 -1.70
N ASP A 250 29.66 29.13 -0.81
CA ASP A 250 31.04 29.54 -1.08
C ASP A 250 32.00 28.38 -1.41
N ASP A 251 31.56 27.11 -1.37
CA ASP A 251 32.45 25.95 -1.59
C ASP A 251 31.96 25.02 -2.71
N PRO A 252 32.47 25.15 -3.95
CA PRO A 252 32.11 24.26 -5.05
C PRO A 252 32.56 22.80 -4.85
N ALA A 253 33.39 22.48 -3.83
CA ALA A 253 33.72 21.10 -3.47
C ALA A 253 32.55 20.34 -2.82
N THR A 254 31.54 21.06 -2.31
CA THR A 254 30.33 20.47 -1.69
C THR A 254 29.23 20.10 -2.70
N GLN A 255 29.52 20.14 -4.01
CA GLN A 255 28.59 19.70 -5.07
C GLN A 255 28.53 18.18 -5.28
N ARG A 256 29.36 17.40 -4.58
CA ARG A 256 29.32 15.93 -4.65
C ARG A 256 28.31 15.38 -3.63
N MET A 257 27.47 14.47 -4.10
CA MET A 257 26.63 13.64 -3.23
C MET A 257 27.49 12.91 -2.20
N PRO A 258 27.04 12.80 -0.93
CA PRO A 258 27.74 11.99 0.06
C PRO A 258 27.80 10.53 -0.39
N ASP A 259 28.80 9.78 0.08
CA ASP A 259 28.75 8.32 -0.03
C ASP A 259 27.61 7.74 0.83
N PRO A 260 27.06 6.56 0.48
CA PRO A 260 25.90 5.98 1.16
C PRO A 260 26.08 5.77 2.67
N ASP A 261 27.27 5.33 3.11
CA ASP A 261 27.54 5.07 4.52
C ASP A 261 27.46 6.38 5.32
N THR A 262 28.16 7.43 4.85
CA THR A 262 28.11 8.76 5.47
C THR A 262 26.69 9.33 5.48
N PHE A 263 25.93 9.11 4.39
CA PHE A 263 24.53 9.51 4.31
C PHE A 263 23.68 8.83 5.38
N TYR A 264 23.80 7.51 5.52
CA TYR A 264 23.00 6.73 6.45
C TYR A 264 23.34 7.04 7.91
N GLU A 265 24.63 7.15 8.24
CA GLU A 265 25.07 7.55 9.58
C GLU A 265 24.48 8.91 9.99
N LEU A 266 24.47 9.88 9.06
CA LEU A 266 23.86 11.18 9.30
C LEU A 266 22.34 11.08 9.46
N ALA A 267 21.65 10.31 8.62
CA ALA A 267 20.21 10.13 8.71
C ALA A 267 19.80 9.53 10.08
N LEU A 268 20.61 8.62 10.61
CA LEU A 268 20.45 8.09 11.96
C LEU A 268 20.74 9.14 13.04
N ALA A 269 21.89 9.80 12.98
CA ALA A 269 22.35 10.76 13.99
C ALA A 269 21.43 11.99 14.13
N GLU A 270 20.90 12.48 13.01
CA GLU A 270 19.95 13.60 12.97
C GLU A 270 18.51 13.18 13.27
N GLY A 271 18.27 11.89 13.50
CA GLY A 271 16.96 11.35 13.89
C GLY A 271 15.92 11.33 12.76
N VAL A 272 16.36 11.38 11.49
CA VAL A 272 15.47 11.36 10.31
C VAL A 272 14.71 10.04 10.21
N VAL A 273 15.38 8.91 10.47
CA VAL A 273 14.72 7.59 10.50
C VAL A 273 13.62 7.55 11.56
N SER A 274 13.91 8.03 12.77
CA SER A 274 12.92 8.10 13.86
C SER A 274 11.79 9.09 13.59
N GLU A 275 12.06 10.22 12.92
CA GLU A 275 11.05 11.17 12.45
C GLU A 275 10.11 10.52 11.43
N THR A 276 10.67 9.80 10.46
CA THR A 276 9.93 9.08 9.42
C THR A 276 9.00 8.02 10.05
N LEU A 277 9.49 7.24 11.02
CA LEU A 277 8.65 6.27 11.75
C LEU A 277 7.57 6.93 12.62
N ARG A 278 7.80 8.13 13.17
CA ARG A 278 6.74 8.90 13.85
C ARG A 278 5.64 9.31 12.89
N HIS A 279 5.97 9.67 11.65
CA HIS A 279 4.96 9.92 10.63
C HIS A 279 4.17 8.65 10.31
N ALA A 280 4.83 7.50 10.18
CA ALA A 280 4.14 6.22 10.02
C ALA A 280 3.14 5.93 11.16
N GLU A 281 3.57 6.08 12.43
CA GLU A 281 2.70 5.93 13.60
C GLU A 281 1.48 6.87 13.54
N ALA A 282 1.69 8.14 13.21
CA ALA A 282 0.62 9.14 13.14
C ALA A 282 -0.42 8.81 12.05
N PHE A 283 0.05 8.38 10.88
CA PHE A 283 -0.83 7.97 9.79
C PHE A 283 -1.63 6.70 10.11
N PHE A 284 -1.01 5.69 10.73
CA PHE A 284 -1.76 4.52 11.20
C PHE A 284 -2.80 4.88 12.28
N ALA A 285 -2.48 5.80 13.18
CA ALA A 285 -3.42 6.30 14.19
C ALA A 285 -4.62 7.03 13.57
N GLU A 286 -4.38 7.88 12.57
CA GLU A 286 -5.46 8.56 11.85
C GLU A 286 -6.32 7.58 11.04
N SER A 287 -5.69 6.59 10.40
CA SER A 287 -6.39 5.48 9.74
C SER A 287 -7.33 4.76 10.71
N ALA A 288 -6.87 4.43 11.92
CA ALA A 288 -7.66 3.79 12.96
C ALA A 288 -8.84 4.66 13.41
N ARG A 289 -8.59 5.95 13.67
CA ARG A 289 -9.61 6.93 14.07
C ARG A 289 -10.73 7.07 13.04
N LEU A 290 -10.37 7.07 11.75
CA LEU A 290 -11.34 7.12 10.65
C LEU A 290 -12.12 5.82 10.50
N ALA A 291 -11.56 4.69 10.91
CA ALA A 291 -12.18 3.37 10.81
C ALA A 291 -13.06 3.01 12.00
N GLU A 292 -12.81 3.61 13.16
CA GLU A 292 -13.45 3.30 14.44
C GLU A 292 -14.97 3.09 14.38
N PRO A 293 -15.75 3.93 13.68
CA PRO A 293 -17.20 3.81 13.72
C PRO A 293 -17.76 2.59 12.97
N ASP A 294 -17.04 2.08 11.95
CA ASP A 294 -17.64 1.21 10.92
C ASP A 294 -16.83 -0.08 10.64
N PHE A 295 -15.51 -0.08 10.90
CA PHE A 295 -14.56 -1.09 10.42
C PHE A 295 -13.70 -1.68 11.55
N SER A 296 -14.34 -2.37 12.51
CA SER A 296 -13.67 -2.87 13.72
C SER A 296 -12.46 -3.76 13.48
N SER A 297 -12.49 -4.63 12.46
CA SER A 297 -11.34 -5.49 12.12
C SER A 297 -10.16 -4.70 11.53
N TRP A 298 -10.40 -3.53 10.94
CA TRP A 298 -9.34 -2.66 10.45
C TRP A 298 -8.64 -1.94 11.61
N ILE A 299 -9.37 -1.56 12.66
CA ILE A 299 -8.78 -0.92 13.86
C ILE A 299 -7.72 -1.83 14.48
N THR A 300 -8.06 -3.10 14.75
CA THR A 300 -7.11 -4.06 15.34
C THR A 300 -5.86 -4.23 14.49
N PHE A 301 -6.01 -4.18 13.16
CA PHE A 301 -4.87 -4.20 12.25
C PHE A 301 -4.01 -2.92 12.37
N GLN A 302 -4.63 -1.73 12.42
CA GLN A 302 -3.88 -0.48 12.61
C GLN A 302 -3.14 -0.44 13.96
N GLU A 303 -3.73 -0.95 15.05
CA GLU A 303 -3.06 -1.05 16.35
C GLU A 303 -1.78 -1.90 16.29
N ALA A 304 -1.80 -2.98 15.50
CA ALA A 304 -0.63 -3.80 15.26
C ALA A 304 0.44 -3.03 14.46
N CYS A 305 0.05 -2.30 13.40
CA CYS A 305 0.95 -1.45 12.63
C CYS A 305 1.61 -0.36 13.50
N ILE A 306 0.83 0.34 14.32
CA ILE A 306 1.34 1.34 15.27
C ILE A 306 2.36 0.70 16.22
N SER A 307 2.04 -0.46 16.78
CA SER A 307 2.92 -1.17 17.71
C SER A 307 4.22 -1.63 17.05
N GLN A 308 4.17 -2.01 15.77
CA GLN A 308 5.35 -2.38 14.99
C GLN A 308 6.23 -1.17 14.67
N ALA A 309 5.65 -0.09 14.12
CA ALA A 309 6.36 1.15 13.83
C ALA A 309 7.03 1.73 15.07
N ARG A 310 6.32 1.74 16.19
CA ARG A 310 6.85 2.20 17.49
C ARG A 310 8.04 1.40 17.96
N ARG A 311 7.95 0.07 17.93
CA ARG A 311 9.06 -0.81 18.35
C ARG A 311 10.30 -0.54 17.51
N LEU A 312 10.15 -0.48 16.18
CA LEU A 312 11.28 -0.21 15.29
C LEU A 312 11.90 1.16 15.57
N ARG A 313 11.07 2.19 15.80
CA ARG A 313 11.55 3.53 16.16
C ARG A 313 12.34 3.53 17.46
N GLU A 314 11.81 2.89 18.50
CA GLU A 314 12.47 2.78 19.81
C GLU A 314 13.81 2.02 19.69
N ASP A 315 13.91 1.02 18.81
CA ASP A 315 15.15 0.29 18.57
C ASP A 315 16.19 1.14 17.84
N TYR A 316 15.79 1.96 16.85
CA TYR A 316 16.69 2.95 16.24
C TYR A 316 17.15 4.04 17.22
N GLU A 317 16.25 4.52 18.08
CA GLU A 317 16.60 5.52 19.12
C GLU A 317 17.63 4.96 20.12
N LYS A 318 17.52 3.67 20.49
CA LYS A 318 18.52 2.98 21.31
C LYS A 318 19.85 2.81 20.60
N LEU A 319 19.83 2.41 19.32
CA LEU A 319 21.02 2.24 18.50
C LEU A 319 21.87 3.52 18.47
N VAL A 320 21.22 4.68 18.28
CA VAL A 320 21.91 5.98 18.22
C VAL A 320 22.40 6.44 19.58
N THR A 321 21.67 6.13 20.67
CA THR A 321 22.05 6.55 22.04
C THR A 321 23.02 5.59 22.74
N GLY A 322 23.30 4.43 22.15
CA GLY A 322 24.23 3.42 22.70
C GLY A 322 23.70 2.69 23.94
N ALA A 323 22.37 2.65 24.11
CA ALA A 323 21.68 2.08 25.28
C ALA A 323 20.98 0.75 24.97
#